data_AF-A0A2R9UCM3-F1
#
_entry.id   AF-A0A2R9UCM3-F1
#
_cell.length_a   1.000
_cell.length_b   1.000
_cell.length_c   1.000
_cell.angle_alpha   90.00
_cell.angle_beta   90.00
_cell.angle_gamma   90.00
#
_symmetry.space_group_name_H-M   'P 1'
#
loop_
_entity.id
_entity.type
_entity.pdbx_description
1 polymer ?
#
loop_
_entity_poly.entity_id
_entity_poly.type
_entity_poly.pdbx_seq_one_letter_code
_entity_poly.pdbx_strand_id
1 'polypeptide(L)'
;MAECLNCGETPESLKRQGITMCAIEGGYEYREIEHEFAHHRWADWRDRELDMMGIKPEAYDKHRRTPALHMQWVGCEDTKRGHVPATKESDREDFGCRTGQCIACGQVPGSSVQEPEHQNRSNEGENR
;
A
#
# COMPACT_ATOMS: atom_id res chain seq x y z
N MET A 1 -17.01 11.58 -5.82
CA MET A 1 -15.97 12.45 -5.25
C MET A 1 -14.85 11.55 -4.76
N ALA A 2 -13.59 11.90 -5.03
CA ALA A 2 -12.46 11.02 -4.74
C ALA A 2 -12.05 11.12 -3.27
N GLU A 3 -11.68 10.00 -2.67
CA GLU A 3 -11.08 9.93 -1.34
C GLU A 3 -9.67 10.54 -1.36
N CYS A 4 -9.23 11.09 -0.23
CA CYS A 4 -7.85 11.54 -0.09
C CYS A 4 -6.90 10.33 0.01
N LEU A 5 -5.83 10.31 -0.78
CA LEU A 5 -4.82 9.24 -0.74
C LEU A 5 -3.96 9.24 0.53
N ASN A 6 -4.05 10.27 1.38
CA ASN A 6 -3.30 10.34 2.64
C ASN A 6 -4.14 9.87 3.84
N CYS A 7 -5.42 10.25 3.92
CA CYS A 7 -6.27 9.94 5.07
C CYS A 7 -7.49 9.06 4.76
N GLY A 8 -7.76 8.74 3.49
CA GLY A 8 -8.92 7.93 3.07
C GLY A 8 -10.28 8.66 3.17
N GLU A 9 -10.33 9.86 3.73
CA GLU A 9 -11.58 10.60 3.89
C GLU A 9 -12.05 11.30 2.61
N THR A 10 -13.35 11.57 2.54
CA THR A 10 -13.97 12.41 1.48
C THR A 10 -14.16 13.84 1.97
N PRO A 11 -14.24 14.84 1.07
CA PRO A 11 -14.50 16.22 1.48
C PRO A 11 -15.79 16.38 2.29
N GLU A 12 -16.83 15.62 1.98
CA GLU A 12 -18.13 15.66 2.66
C GLU A 12 -18.04 15.06 4.07
N SER A 13 -17.28 13.98 4.20
CA SER A 13 -17.02 13.33 5.47
C SER A 13 -16.26 14.27 6.41
N LEU A 14 -15.22 14.94 5.91
CA LEU A 14 -14.45 15.92 6.69
C LEU A 14 -15.32 17.09 7.17
N LYS A 15 -16.13 17.67 6.28
CA LYS A 15 -17.08 18.75 6.63
C LYS A 15 -18.08 18.32 7.71
N ARG A 16 -18.56 17.08 7.64
CA ARG A 16 -19.52 16.54 8.62
C ARG A 16 -18.88 16.29 9.97
N GLN A 17 -17.67 15.74 9.98
CA GLN A 17 -16.97 15.37 11.20
C GLN A 17 -16.30 16.57 11.88
N GLY A 18 -16.19 17.72 11.20
CA GLY A 18 -15.39 18.85 11.67
C GLY A 18 -13.90 18.51 11.75
N ILE A 19 -13.47 17.42 11.10
CA ILE A 19 -12.06 17.00 11.06
C ILE A 19 -11.33 17.91 10.10
N THR A 20 -10.28 18.54 10.62
CA THR A 20 -9.56 19.62 9.93
C THR A 20 -8.12 19.27 9.60
N MET A 21 -7.68 18.04 9.91
CA MET A 21 -6.28 17.63 9.78
C MET A 21 -6.16 16.37 8.92
N CYS A 22 -5.22 16.39 7.98
CA CYS A 22 -4.81 15.23 7.18
C CYS A 22 -3.54 14.61 7.78
N ALA A 23 -3.32 13.31 7.57
CA ALA A 23 -2.14 12.59 8.05
C ALA A 23 -0.84 13.34 7.69
N ILE A 24 -0.03 13.54 8.72
CA ILE A 24 1.18 14.35 8.79
C ILE A 24 2.27 13.76 7.88
N GLU A 25 2.70 14.51 6.87
CA GLU A 25 4.01 14.30 6.23
C GLU A 25 5.06 14.90 7.18
N GLY A 26 5.67 14.06 8.03
CA GLY A 26 6.73 14.47 8.95
C GLY A 26 6.30 14.68 10.41
N GLY A 27 6.04 13.59 11.13
CA GLY A 27 6.38 13.50 12.56
C GLY A 27 5.53 14.23 13.60
N TYR A 28 5.38 15.57 13.62
CA TYR A 28 5.01 16.26 14.87
C TYR A 28 4.34 17.66 14.77
N GLU A 29 3.85 18.12 13.62
CA GLU A 29 3.25 19.47 13.54
C GLU A 29 1.75 19.45 13.20
N TYR A 30 0.92 19.96 14.12
CA TYR A 30 -0.50 20.24 13.90
C TYR A 30 -0.68 21.68 13.39
N ARG A 31 -1.47 21.89 12.33
CA ARG A 31 -1.90 23.24 11.91
C ARG A 31 -3.43 23.29 11.79
N GLU A 32 -4.02 24.29 12.43
CA GLU A 32 -5.47 24.46 12.51
C GLU A 32 -6.09 25.03 11.23
N ILE A 33 -7.19 24.39 10.82
CA ILE A 33 -8.42 24.79 10.09
C ILE A 33 -8.33 25.81 8.94
N GLU A 34 -7.65 26.95 9.06
CA GLU A 34 -7.83 28.08 8.12
C GLU A 34 -6.88 28.05 6.90
N HIS A 35 -5.88 27.15 6.89
CA HIS A 35 -4.98 26.90 5.74
C HIS A 35 -5.40 25.66 4.91
N GLU A 36 -6.69 25.36 4.97
CA GLU A 36 -7.49 24.39 4.21
C GLU A 36 -6.80 23.56 3.11
N PHE A 37 -6.73 22.24 3.35
CA PHE A 37 -6.55 21.15 2.38
C PHE A 37 -5.23 20.96 1.64
N ALA A 38 -4.22 21.81 1.78
CA ALA A 38 -2.95 21.64 1.03
C ALA A 38 -2.29 20.25 1.23
N HIS A 39 -2.51 19.61 2.37
CA HIS A 39 -1.95 18.29 2.70
C HIS A 39 -2.80 17.10 2.25
N HIS A 40 -4.00 17.33 1.70
CA HIS A 40 -4.83 16.25 1.17
C HIS A 40 -4.44 15.96 -0.27
N ARG A 41 -4.11 14.71 -0.55
CA ARG A 41 -3.91 14.25 -1.93
C ARG A 41 -5.23 13.75 -2.52
N TRP A 42 -5.99 14.67 -3.11
CA TRP A 42 -7.25 14.34 -3.80
C TRP A 42 -7.04 13.71 -5.17
N ALA A 43 -5.97 14.12 -5.85
CA ALA A 43 -5.65 13.68 -7.20
C ALA A 43 -4.88 12.36 -7.21
N ASP A 44 -5.15 11.56 -8.24
CA ASP A 44 -4.44 10.33 -8.52
C ASP A 44 -2.94 10.59 -8.75
N TRP A 45 -2.12 9.56 -8.55
CA TRP A 45 -0.69 9.64 -8.86
C TRP A 45 -0.48 9.81 -10.36
N ARG A 46 0.29 10.82 -10.76
CA ARG A 46 0.73 11.01 -12.15
C ARG A 46 1.83 9.99 -12.48
N ASP A 47 1.98 9.67 -13.76
CA ASP A 47 3.01 8.72 -14.23
C ASP A 47 4.40 9.11 -13.74
N ARG A 48 4.74 10.40 -13.85
CA ARG A 48 6.02 10.93 -13.36
C ARG A 48 6.21 10.72 -11.85
N GLU A 49 5.15 10.81 -11.05
CA GLU A 49 5.24 10.60 -9.60
C GLU A 49 5.46 9.12 -9.28
N LEU A 50 4.72 8.22 -9.94
CA LEU A 50 4.90 6.77 -9.83
C LEU A 50 6.29 6.34 -10.33
N ASP A 51 6.77 6.93 -11.42
CA ASP A 51 8.10 6.72 -11.98
C ASP A 51 9.20 7.06 -10.98
N MET A 52 9.07 8.22 -10.32
CA MET A 52 10.00 8.69 -9.29
C MET A 52 10.00 7.80 -8.04
N MET A 53 8.85 7.21 -7.70
CA MET A 53 8.73 6.20 -6.63
C MET A 53 9.29 4.83 -7.04
N GLY A 54 9.71 4.67 -8.30
CA GLY A 54 10.29 3.42 -8.79
C GLY A 54 9.24 2.39 -9.20
N ILE A 55 7.98 2.76 -9.42
CA ILE A 55 6.96 1.88 -9.99
C ILE A 55 7.24 1.66 -11.48
N LYS A 56 7.01 0.45 -11.98
CA LYS A 56 7.14 0.13 -13.41
C LYS A 56 5.96 0.70 -14.21
N PRO A 57 6.15 1.16 -15.47
CA PRO A 57 5.08 1.72 -16.28
C PRO A 57 3.85 0.81 -16.41
N GLU A 58 4.05 -0.49 -16.57
CA GLU A 58 2.99 -1.50 -16.66
C GLU A 58 2.14 -1.63 -15.39
N ALA A 59 2.61 -1.13 -14.25
CA ALA A 59 1.91 -1.15 -12.97
C ALA A 59 1.30 0.21 -12.60
N TYR A 60 1.38 1.25 -13.46
CA TYR A 60 0.89 2.59 -13.11
C TYR A 60 -0.61 2.60 -12.81
N ASP A 61 -1.42 1.98 -13.66
CA ASP A 61 -2.88 1.97 -13.48
C ASP A 61 -3.29 1.25 -12.19
N LYS A 62 -2.56 0.19 -11.80
CA LYS A 62 -2.75 -0.52 -10.54
C LYS A 62 -2.50 0.38 -9.32
N HIS A 63 -1.54 1.31 -9.42
CA HIS A 63 -1.08 2.14 -8.29
C HIS A 63 -1.54 3.60 -8.30
N ARG A 64 -2.34 4.03 -9.28
CA ARG A 64 -2.91 5.41 -9.37
C ARG A 64 -3.58 5.89 -8.09
N ARG A 65 -4.21 4.96 -7.36
CA ARG A 65 -5.01 5.22 -6.15
C ARG A 65 -4.44 4.56 -4.90
N THR A 66 -3.21 4.05 -4.95
CA THR A 66 -2.58 3.49 -3.75
C THR A 66 -2.41 4.60 -2.71
N PRO A 67 -2.85 4.40 -1.46
CA PRO A 67 -2.64 5.36 -0.39
C PRO A 67 -1.15 5.70 -0.23
N ALA A 68 -0.83 6.95 0.07
CA ALA A 68 0.57 7.41 0.13
C ALA A 68 1.39 6.60 1.15
N LEU A 69 0.82 6.31 2.33
CA LEU A 69 1.46 5.48 3.36
C LEU A 69 1.65 4.02 2.93
N HIS A 70 0.94 3.58 1.89
CA HIS A 70 1.03 2.22 1.38
C HIS A 70 2.01 2.08 0.22
N MET A 71 2.49 3.18 -0.36
CA MET A 71 3.42 3.15 -1.50
C MET A 71 4.73 2.42 -1.18
N GLN A 72 5.20 2.48 0.06
CA GLN A 72 6.41 1.76 0.50
C GLN A 72 6.24 0.24 0.59
N TRP A 73 5.02 -0.28 0.49
CA TRP A 73 4.69 -1.71 0.63
C TRP A 73 4.27 -2.36 -0.70
N VAL A 74 4.40 -1.65 -1.82
CA VAL A 74 4.04 -2.15 -3.15
C VAL A 74 4.83 -3.42 -3.51
N GLY A 75 4.24 -4.37 -4.24
CA GLY A 75 4.91 -5.62 -4.59
C GLY A 75 6.23 -5.40 -5.34
N CYS A 76 7.26 -6.22 -5.05
CA CYS A 76 8.53 -6.19 -5.76
C CYS A 76 8.34 -6.33 -7.29
N GLU A 77 7.35 -7.10 -7.72
CA GLU A 77 6.96 -7.30 -9.11
C GLU A 77 6.55 -6.01 -9.82
N ASP A 78 6.01 -5.03 -9.09
CA ASP A 78 5.51 -3.76 -9.62
C ASP A 78 6.58 -2.64 -9.54
N THR A 79 7.72 -2.90 -8.91
CA THR A 79 8.80 -1.92 -8.73
C THR A 79 10.03 -2.22 -9.60
N LYS A 80 10.68 -1.18 -10.10
CA LYS A 80 11.87 -1.28 -10.98
C LYS A 80 13.08 -1.93 -10.30
N ARG A 81 13.21 -1.76 -8.98
CA ARG A 81 14.40 -2.19 -8.21
C ARG A 81 14.11 -3.31 -7.23
N GLY A 82 12.85 -3.67 -7.00
CA GLY A 82 12.48 -4.49 -5.86
C GLY A 82 12.76 -3.78 -4.53
N HIS A 83 12.52 -4.51 -3.45
CA HIS A 83 12.78 -4.07 -2.07
C HIS A 83 13.98 -4.78 -1.46
N VAL A 84 14.37 -4.35 -0.26
CA VAL A 84 15.46 -4.96 0.50
C VAL A 84 15.01 -6.33 1.03
N PRO A 85 15.71 -7.43 0.68
CA PRO A 85 15.47 -8.73 1.30
C PRO A 85 16.01 -8.75 2.73
N ALA A 86 15.36 -9.52 3.61
CA ALA A 86 15.88 -9.89 4.91
C ALA A 86 17.17 -10.69 4.72
N THR A 87 18.26 -10.23 5.34
CA THR A 87 19.60 -10.83 5.19
C THR A 87 20.25 -11.17 6.54
N LYS A 88 19.72 -10.64 7.64
CA LYS A 88 20.27 -10.82 8.99
C LYS A 88 19.28 -11.57 9.88
N GLU A 89 19.79 -12.21 10.93
CA GLU A 89 18.94 -12.87 11.93
C GLU A 89 18.00 -11.86 12.63
N SER A 90 18.47 -10.63 12.88
CA SER A 90 17.64 -9.56 13.45
C SER A 90 16.41 -9.25 12.59
N ASP A 91 16.49 -9.38 11.26
CA ASP A 91 15.35 -9.11 10.38
C ASP A 91 14.21 -10.11 10.60
N ARG A 92 14.54 -11.33 11.05
CA ARG A 92 13.57 -12.35 11.43
C ARG A 92 12.90 -12.03 12.76
N GLU A 93 13.66 -11.52 13.73
CA GLU A 93 13.14 -11.15 15.05
C GLU A 93 12.27 -9.89 14.98
N ASP A 94 12.73 -8.86 14.25
CA ASP A 94 12.08 -7.56 14.17
C ASP A 94 10.85 -7.57 13.24
N PHE A 95 10.91 -8.33 12.14
CA PHE A 95 9.89 -8.28 11.08
C PHE A 95 9.23 -9.63 10.79
N GLY A 96 9.59 -10.71 11.50
CA GLY A 96 9.02 -12.05 11.26
C GLY A 96 9.36 -12.65 9.88
N CYS A 97 10.34 -12.09 9.18
CA CYS A 97 10.71 -12.48 7.82
C CYS A 97 11.71 -13.65 7.80
N ARG A 98 11.68 -14.47 6.74
CA ARG A 98 12.71 -15.48 6.47
C ARG A 98 13.89 -14.85 5.73
N THR A 99 15.10 -15.37 5.89
CA THR A 99 16.25 -14.96 5.07
C THR A 99 15.93 -15.09 3.58
N GLY A 100 16.18 -14.02 2.82
CA GLY A 100 15.84 -13.90 1.41
C GLY A 100 14.42 -13.41 1.14
N GLN A 101 13.53 -13.33 2.14
CA GLN A 101 12.19 -12.76 1.98
C GLN A 101 12.28 -11.22 1.99
N CYS A 102 11.56 -10.57 1.08
CA CYS A 102 11.41 -9.13 1.09
C CYS A 102 10.74 -8.65 2.39
N ILE A 103 11.37 -7.72 3.11
CA ILE A 103 10.82 -7.18 4.37
C ILE A 103 9.53 -6.38 4.14
N ALA A 104 9.41 -5.70 2.99
CA ALA A 104 8.26 -4.85 2.69
C ALA A 104 7.03 -5.61 2.16
N CYS A 105 7.16 -6.39 1.09
CA CYS A 105 6.03 -7.11 0.48
C CYS A 105 5.93 -8.60 0.87
N GLY A 106 6.87 -9.13 1.65
CA GLY A 106 6.85 -10.52 2.08
C GLY A 106 7.14 -11.56 1.00
N GLN A 107 7.43 -11.17 -0.26
CA GLN A 107 7.75 -12.13 -1.32
C GLN A 107 9.19 -12.63 -1.24
N VAL A 108 9.43 -13.88 -1.65
CA VAL A 108 10.78 -14.45 -1.79
C VAL A 108 11.17 -14.36 -3.27
N PRO A 109 12.36 -13.84 -3.63
CA PRO A 109 12.83 -13.85 -5.01
C PRO A 109 12.79 -15.27 -5.59
N GLY A 110 12.07 -15.45 -6.70
CA GLY A 110 11.91 -16.75 -7.36
C GLY A 110 10.71 -17.59 -6.89
N SER A 111 9.94 -17.16 -5.89
CA SER A 111 8.64 -17.79 -5.61
C SER A 111 7.60 -17.27 -6.60
N SER A 112 7.30 -18.03 -7.65
CA SER A 112 6.04 -17.86 -8.37
C SER A 112 4.91 -18.10 -7.38
N VAL A 113 4.03 -17.13 -7.19
CA VAL A 113 2.81 -17.29 -6.39
C VAL A 113 2.05 -18.48 -6.97
N GLN A 114 2.05 -19.61 -6.28
CA GLN A 114 1.07 -20.65 -6.56
C GLN A 114 -0.26 -20.09 -6.05
N GLU A 115 -1.20 -19.86 -6.97
CA GLU A 115 -2.58 -19.58 -6.60
C GLU A 115 -3.03 -20.66 -5.61
N PRO A 116 -3.74 -20.31 -4.53
CA PRO A 116 -4.28 -21.32 -3.64
C PRO A 116 -5.22 -22.19 -4.46
N GLU A 117 -4.86 -23.47 -4.66
CA GLU A 117 -5.74 -24.46 -5.25
C GLU A 117 -7.03 -24.47 -4.43
N HIS A 118 -8.09 -23.90 -5.00
CA HIS A 118 -9.41 -23.96 -4.44
C HIS A 118 -9.81 -25.43 -4.47
N GLN A 119 -9.60 -26.15 -3.36
CA GLN A 119 -10.08 -27.51 -3.19
C GLN A 119 -11.60 -27.46 -3.22
N ASN A 120 -12.18 -27.67 -4.40
CA ASN A 120 -13.58 -28.01 -4.56
C ASN A 120 -13.82 -29.35 -3.84
N ARG A 121 -14.16 -29.30 -2.55
CA ARG A 121 -14.86 -30.41 -1.91
C ARG A 121 -16.27 -30.42 -2.47
N SER A 122 -16.45 -31.13 -3.58
CA SER A 122 -17.75 -31.68 -3.95
C SER A 122 -18.21 -32.56 -2.80
N ASN A 123 -19.15 -32.06 -2.00
CA ASN A 123 -19.86 -32.86 -1.01
C ASN A 123 -20.91 -33.67 -1.76
N GLU A 124 -20.46 -34.76 -2.40
CA GLU A 124 -21.38 -35.80 -2.89
C GLU A 124 -22.04 -36.47 -1.69
N GLY A 125 -23.35 -36.65 -1.80
CA GLY A 125 -24.24 -36.87 -0.67
C GLY A 125 -24.08 -38.20 0.06
N GLU A 126 -24.43 -38.16 1.33
CA GLU A 126 -24.95 -39.32 2.04
C GLU A 126 -26.32 -38.95 2.59
N ASN A 127 -27.34 -39.34 1.83
CA ASN A 127 -28.70 -39.46 2.31
C ASN A 127 -28.96 -40.95 2.46
N ARG A 128 -28.84 -41.48 3.68
CA ARG A 128 -29.39 -42.77 4.11
C ARG A 128 -29.79 -42.71 5.57
#